data_AF-A0A7M7PL23-F1
#
_entry.id   AF-A0A7M7PL23-F1
#
_cell.length_a   1.000
_cell.length_b   1.000
_cell.length_c   1.000
_cell.angle_alpha   90.00
_cell.angle_beta   90.00
_cell.angle_gamma   90.00
#
_symmetry.space_group_name_H-M   'P 1'
#
loop_
_entity.id
_entity.type
_entity.pdbx_description
1 polymer ?
#
loop_
_entity_poly.entity_id
_entity_poly.type
_entity_poly.pdbx_seq_one_letter_code
_entity_poly.pdbx_strand_id
1 'polypeptide(L)'
;MKDEGPQTMLHEFYSLQEERVKVYKLLDEGHKAYLNTSPDYDFEAYRQVVHDRTEDFKRISQRIISIEAAFREEYQKVAVADCLKKIQEAEQDKLEKTAAFQLTKQKLQDEPGCDEFKREVSDLKNGLAQVMEKITDAMEDMKYETEGL
;
A
#
# COMPACT_ATOMS: atom_id res chain seq x y z
N MET A 1 14.07 -23.83 12.46
CA MET A 1 13.95 -22.70 11.53
C MET A 1 15.33 -22.49 10.94
N LYS A 2 15.48 -22.45 9.61
CA LYS A 2 16.76 -22.02 9.04
C LYS A 2 16.89 -20.53 9.37
N ASP A 3 18.00 -20.13 9.96
CA ASP A 3 18.42 -18.72 10.04
C ASP A 3 18.36 -18.14 8.63
N GLU A 4 17.33 -17.37 8.32
CA GLU A 4 17.30 -16.55 7.11
C GLU A 4 18.20 -15.36 7.39
N GLY A 5 19.43 -15.38 6.89
CA GLY A 5 20.36 -14.27 7.09
C GLY A 5 19.77 -12.93 6.62
N PRO A 6 20.29 -11.79 7.11
CA PRO A 6 19.67 -10.48 6.89
C PRO A 6 19.54 -10.12 5.40
N GLN A 7 20.42 -10.60 4.53
CA GLN A 7 20.32 -10.41 3.07
C GLN A 7 19.10 -11.15 2.48
N THR A 8 18.76 -12.34 3.00
CA THR A 8 17.58 -13.11 2.55
C THR A 8 16.30 -12.38 2.94
N MET A 9 16.21 -11.88 4.19
CA MET A 9 15.07 -11.07 4.64
C MET A 9 14.92 -9.78 3.85
N LEU A 10 16.05 -9.14 3.48
CA LEU A 10 16.04 -7.95 2.65
C LEU A 10 15.49 -8.23 1.24
N HIS A 11 15.93 -9.32 0.61
CA HIS A 11 15.39 -9.74 -0.69
C HIS A 11 13.89 -10.05 -0.63
N GLU A 12 13.45 -10.68 0.45
CA GLU A 12 12.03 -10.94 0.68
C GLU A 12 11.25 -9.65 0.84
N PHE A 13 11.75 -8.68 1.63
CA PHE A 13 11.13 -7.37 1.76
C PHE A 13 10.92 -6.68 0.40
N TYR A 14 11.94 -6.63 -0.46
CA TYR A 14 11.79 -6.02 -1.79
C TYR A 14 10.76 -6.77 -2.64
N SER A 15 10.74 -8.10 -2.59
CA SER A 15 9.77 -8.92 -3.31
C SER A 15 8.33 -8.68 -2.83
N LEU A 16 8.14 -8.57 -1.51
CA LEU A 16 6.86 -8.24 -0.88
C LEU A 16 6.39 -6.83 -1.24
N GLN A 17 7.32 -5.87 -1.36
CA GLN A 17 7.01 -4.51 -1.77
C GLN A 17 6.59 -4.44 -3.24
N GLU A 18 7.25 -5.17 -4.14
CA GLU A 18 6.80 -5.34 -5.52
C GLU A 18 5.43 -6.01 -5.62
N GLU A 19 5.19 -7.01 -4.78
CA GLU A 19 3.89 -7.66 -4.69
C GLU A 19 2.80 -6.67 -4.26
N ARG A 20 3.05 -5.87 -3.23
CA ARG A 20 2.12 -4.83 -2.75
C ARG A 20 1.72 -3.86 -3.86
N VAL A 21 2.66 -3.44 -4.71
CA VAL A 21 2.36 -2.59 -5.89
C VAL A 21 1.38 -3.29 -6.84
N LYS A 22 1.53 -4.59 -7.07
CA LYS A 22 0.60 -5.38 -7.89
C LYS A 22 -0.78 -5.49 -7.24
N VAL A 23 -0.85 -5.68 -5.93
CA VAL A 23 -2.11 -5.72 -5.16
C VAL A 23 -2.88 -4.41 -5.31
N TYR A 24 -2.22 -3.24 -5.18
CA TYR A 24 -2.84 -1.94 -5.42
C TYR A 24 -3.38 -1.80 -6.85
N LYS A 25 -2.62 -2.26 -7.85
CA LYS A 25 -3.06 -2.22 -9.26
C LYS A 25 -4.32 -3.06 -9.47
N LEU A 26 -4.36 -4.27 -8.92
CA LEU A 26 -5.52 -5.15 -9.01
C LEU A 26 -6.74 -4.57 -8.29
N LEU A 27 -6.54 -3.90 -7.15
CA LEU A 27 -7.62 -3.20 -6.44
C LEU A 27 -8.18 -2.04 -7.27
N ASP A 28 -7.34 -1.23 -7.91
CA ASP A 28 -7.78 -0.13 -8.79
C ASP A 28 -8.50 -0.65 -10.05
N GLU A 29 -8.01 -1.73 -10.66
CA GLU A 29 -8.67 -2.39 -11.79
C GLU A 29 -10.05 -2.92 -11.40
N GLY A 30 -10.16 -3.60 -10.25
CA GLY A 30 -11.44 -4.07 -9.72
C GLY A 30 -12.42 -2.94 -9.43
N HIS A 31 -11.95 -1.82 -8.87
CA HIS A 31 -12.79 -0.65 -8.61
C HIS A 31 -13.26 0.02 -9.91
N LYS A 32 -12.42 0.11 -10.94
CA LYS A 32 -12.82 0.60 -12.27
C LYS A 32 -13.88 -0.30 -12.89
N ALA A 33 -13.72 -1.62 -12.81
CA ALA A 33 -14.70 -2.57 -13.30
C ALA A 33 -16.04 -2.41 -12.57
N TYR A 34 -16.00 -2.26 -11.24
CA TYR A 34 -17.17 -1.97 -10.41
C TYR A 34 -17.88 -0.67 -10.83
N LEU A 35 -17.16 0.45 -10.98
CA LEU A 35 -17.78 1.72 -11.39
C LEU A 35 -18.44 1.65 -12.77
N ASN A 36 -17.93 0.80 -13.68
CA ASN A 36 -18.51 0.61 -15.01
C ASN A 36 -19.84 -0.15 -14.99
N THR A 37 -20.25 -0.74 -13.86
CA THR A 37 -21.55 -1.41 -13.70
C THR A 37 -22.68 -0.46 -13.27
N SER A 38 -22.38 0.84 -13.15
CA SER A 38 -23.38 1.88 -12.86
C SER A 38 -24.52 1.90 -13.89
N PRO A 39 -25.79 2.17 -13.47
CA PRO A 39 -26.20 2.48 -12.10
C PRO A 39 -26.39 1.25 -11.21
N ASP A 40 -26.53 0.05 -11.80
CA ASP A 40 -26.82 -1.20 -11.10
C ASP A 40 -25.53 -1.88 -10.65
N TYR A 41 -24.83 -1.24 -9.70
CA TYR A 41 -23.52 -1.65 -9.21
C TYR A 41 -23.45 -3.13 -8.80
N ASP A 42 -22.47 -3.86 -9.35
CA ASP A 42 -22.14 -5.23 -8.95
C ASP A 42 -21.28 -5.24 -7.67
N PHE A 43 -21.94 -4.97 -6.54
CA PHE A 43 -21.28 -4.91 -5.24
C PHE A 43 -20.77 -6.26 -4.76
N GLU A 44 -21.38 -7.38 -5.19
CA GLU A 44 -20.97 -8.71 -4.78
C GLU A 44 -19.60 -9.06 -5.36
N ALA A 45 -19.42 -8.87 -6.66
CA ALA A 45 -18.12 -9.08 -7.31
C ALA A 45 -17.05 -8.14 -6.73
N TYR A 46 -17.39 -6.86 -6.54
CA TYR A 46 -16.41 -5.90 -6.02
C TYR A 46 -16.01 -6.19 -4.56
N ARG A 47 -16.97 -6.62 -3.71
CA ARG A 47 -16.68 -7.00 -2.33
C ARG A 47 -15.68 -8.16 -2.27
N GLN A 48 -15.80 -9.14 -3.17
CA GLN A 48 -14.83 -10.24 -3.23
C GLN A 48 -13.43 -9.73 -3.58
N VAL A 49 -13.31 -8.83 -4.56
CA VAL A 49 -12.02 -8.19 -4.88
C VAL A 49 -11.44 -7.46 -3.67
N VAL A 50 -12.24 -6.65 -2.98
CA VAL A 50 -11.80 -5.92 -1.78
C VAL A 50 -11.34 -6.90 -0.69
N HIS A 51 -12.08 -7.98 -0.46
CA HIS A 51 -11.71 -9.01 0.52
C HIS A 51 -10.37 -9.66 0.19
N ASP A 52 -10.20 -10.17 -1.03
CA ASP A 52 -8.97 -10.86 -1.45
C ASP A 52 -7.76 -9.93 -1.33
N ARG A 53 -7.89 -8.68 -1.80
CA ARG A 53 -6.83 -7.68 -1.72
C ARG A 53 -6.51 -7.27 -0.27
N THR A 54 -7.52 -7.23 0.62
CA THR A 54 -7.30 -6.94 2.04
C THR A 54 -6.47 -8.03 2.72
N GLU A 55 -6.74 -9.31 2.42
CA GLU A 55 -5.93 -10.41 2.94
C GLU A 55 -4.50 -10.39 2.37
N ASP A 56 -4.33 -10.02 1.08
CA ASP A 56 -2.99 -9.82 0.49
C ASP A 56 -2.21 -8.73 1.23
N PHE A 57 -2.80 -7.54 1.43
CA PHE A 57 -2.15 -6.45 2.17
C PHE A 57 -1.79 -6.87 3.59
N LYS A 58 -2.70 -7.53 4.29
CA LYS A 58 -2.49 -8.00 5.65
C LYS A 58 -1.33 -9.00 5.74
N ARG A 59 -1.28 -9.99 4.85
CA ARG A 59 -0.18 -10.97 4.79
C ARG A 59 1.16 -10.28 4.56
N ILE A 60 1.22 -9.37 3.59
CA ILE A 60 2.43 -8.60 3.28
C ILE A 60 2.88 -7.79 4.50
N SER A 61 1.97 -7.01 5.10
CA SER A 61 2.31 -6.15 6.23
C SER A 61 2.77 -6.96 7.45
N GLN A 62 2.11 -8.07 7.78
CA GLN A 62 2.53 -8.95 8.88
C GLN A 62 3.95 -9.51 8.67
N ARG A 63 4.28 -9.89 7.44
CA ARG A 63 5.63 -10.39 7.14
C ARG A 63 6.67 -9.28 7.24
N ILE A 64 6.39 -8.09 6.70
CA ILE A 64 7.32 -6.94 6.80
C ILE A 64 7.52 -6.51 8.27
N ILE A 65 6.48 -6.52 9.11
CA ILE A 65 6.61 -6.26 10.55
C ILE A 65 7.54 -7.29 11.21
N SER A 66 7.43 -8.56 10.82
CA SER A 66 8.31 -9.61 11.35
C SER A 66 9.76 -9.42 10.89
N ILE A 67 9.99 -9.00 9.64
CA ILE A 67 11.31 -8.66 9.11
C ILE A 67 11.89 -7.44 9.86
N GLU A 68 11.09 -6.40 10.10
CA GLU A 68 11.49 -5.21 10.87
C GLU A 68 11.93 -5.58 12.29
N ALA A 69 11.15 -6.42 12.99
CA ALA A 69 11.50 -6.91 14.31
C ALA A 69 12.83 -7.69 14.29
N ALA A 70 13.05 -8.58 13.31
CA ALA A 70 14.31 -9.32 13.19
C ALA A 70 15.52 -8.40 12.94
N PHE A 71 15.39 -7.39 12.07
CA PHE A 71 16.45 -6.40 11.87
C PHE A 71 16.76 -5.60 13.13
N ARG A 72 15.73 -5.27 13.93
CA ARG A 72 15.89 -4.51 15.18
C ARG A 72 16.49 -5.35 16.30
N GLU A 73 15.95 -6.54 16.53
CA GLU A 73 16.19 -7.34 17.74
C GLU A 73 17.29 -8.38 17.53
N GLU A 74 17.33 -9.05 16.38
CA GLU A 74 18.26 -10.15 16.13
C GLU A 74 19.56 -9.64 15.48
N TYR A 75 19.44 -8.82 14.43
CA TYR A 75 20.60 -8.33 13.67
C TYR A 75 21.15 -6.99 14.16
N GLN A 76 20.46 -6.32 15.09
CA GLN A 76 20.85 -5.03 15.68
C GLN A 76 21.11 -3.93 14.61
N LYS A 77 20.38 -4.00 13.49
CA LYS A 77 20.41 -3.05 12.37
C LYS A 77 19.26 -2.05 12.50
N VAL A 78 19.34 -1.21 13.53
CA VAL A 78 18.25 -0.28 13.90
C VAL A 78 17.86 0.67 12.76
N ALA A 79 18.83 1.20 11.99
CA ALA A 79 18.55 2.10 10.87
C ALA A 79 17.70 1.45 9.77
N VAL A 80 18.02 0.19 9.43
CA VAL A 80 17.25 -0.62 8.47
C VAL A 80 15.82 -0.86 8.98
N ALA A 81 15.68 -1.20 10.27
CA ALA A 81 14.37 -1.37 10.89
C ALA A 81 13.55 -0.07 10.91
N ASP A 82 14.18 1.08 11.14
CA ASP A 82 13.51 2.38 11.09
C ASP A 82 13.04 2.74 9.67
N CYS A 83 13.81 2.41 8.62
CA CYS A 83 13.36 2.55 7.24
C CYS A 83 12.15 1.65 6.94
N LEU A 84 12.20 0.37 7.33
CA LEU A 84 11.06 -0.56 7.17
C LEU A 84 9.80 -0.03 7.84
N LYS A 85 9.93 0.51 9.06
CA LYS A 85 8.82 1.12 9.80
C LYS A 85 8.24 2.33 9.06
N LYS A 86 9.08 3.27 8.60
CA LYS A 86 8.62 4.44 7.81
C LYS A 86 7.86 4.00 6.56
N ILE A 87 8.34 2.96 5.87
CA ILE A 87 7.68 2.41 4.69
C ILE A 87 6.31 1.80 5.07
N GLN A 88 6.21 1.07 6.18
CA GLN A 88 4.93 0.55 6.66
C GLN A 88 3.93 1.65 7.02
N GLU A 89 4.37 2.70 7.70
CA GLU A 89 3.50 3.84 8.05
C GLU A 89 2.99 4.56 6.80
N ALA A 90 3.86 4.78 5.81
CA ALA A 90 3.47 5.41 4.55
C ALA A 90 2.54 4.51 3.70
N GLU A 91 2.75 3.19 3.69
CA GLU A 91 1.85 2.25 3.00
C GLU A 91 0.48 2.15 3.68
N GLN A 92 0.43 2.25 5.01
CA GLN A 92 -0.85 2.37 5.72
C GLN A 92 -1.61 3.63 5.29
N ASP A 93 -0.95 4.80 5.30
CA ASP A 93 -1.54 6.07 4.88
C ASP A 93 -2.04 6.01 3.42
N LYS A 94 -1.27 5.35 2.53
CA LYS A 94 -1.65 5.12 1.14
C LYS A 94 -2.91 4.27 1.02
N LEU A 95 -3.03 3.19 1.80
CA LEU A 95 -4.21 2.32 1.77
C LEU A 95 -5.46 3.07 2.23
N GLU A 96 -5.37 3.82 3.33
CA GLU A 96 -6.47 4.63 3.86
C GLU A 96 -6.94 5.68 2.84
N LYS A 97 -6.01 6.42 2.22
CA LYS A 97 -6.32 7.39 1.17
C LYS A 97 -6.87 6.75 -0.10
N THR A 98 -6.42 5.54 -0.45
CA THR A 98 -6.94 4.80 -1.60
C THR A 98 -8.41 4.44 -1.38
N ALA A 99 -8.77 3.94 -0.20
CA ALA A 99 -10.16 3.63 0.13
C ALA A 99 -11.04 4.88 0.11
N ALA A 100 -10.60 5.98 0.72
CA ALA A 100 -11.30 7.26 0.67
C ALA A 100 -11.48 7.76 -0.78
N PHE A 101 -10.43 7.71 -1.59
CA PHE A 101 -10.46 8.11 -2.99
C PHE A 101 -11.48 7.31 -3.80
N GLN A 102 -11.54 5.99 -3.59
CA GLN A 102 -12.50 5.13 -4.28
C GLN A 102 -13.95 5.48 -3.91
N LEU A 103 -14.24 5.64 -2.63
CA LEU A 103 -15.57 6.01 -2.14
C LEU A 103 -16.01 7.37 -2.69
N THR A 104 -15.15 8.39 -2.61
CA THR A 104 -15.48 9.75 -3.08
C THR A 104 -15.59 9.80 -4.60
N LYS A 105 -14.81 8.99 -5.33
CA LYS A 105 -14.94 8.86 -6.78
C LYS A 105 -16.28 8.24 -7.18
N GLN A 106 -16.78 7.23 -6.44
CA GLN A 106 -18.12 6.68 -6.67
C GLN A 106 -19.19 7.76 -6.43
N LYS A 107 -19.13 8.49 -5.29
CA LYS A 107 -20.07 9.58 -4.99
C LYS A 107 -20.10 10.65 -6.08
N LEU A 108 -18.93 11.02 -6.62
CA LEU A 108 -18.86 11.97 -7.74
C LEU A 108 -19.47 11.43 -9.03
N GLN A 109 -19.40 10.11 -9.27
CA GLN A 109 -20.05 9.49 -10.42
C GLN A 109 -21.58 9.50 -10.28
N ASP A 110 -22.07 9.22 -9.07
CA ASP A 110 -23.49 9.26 -8.74
C ASP A 110 -24.04 10.70 -8.73
N GLU A 111 -23.22 11.68 -8.35
CA GLU A 111 -23.55 13.11 -8.29
C GLU A 111 -22.50 14.02 -8.99
N PRO A 112 -22.45 14.05 -10.34
CA PRO A 112 -21.41 14.78 -11.08
C PRO A 112 -21.41 16.30 -10.89
N GLY A 113 -22.51 16.86 -10.40
CA GLY A 113 -22.67 18.29 -10.11
C GLY A 113 -22.06 18.74 -8.78
N CYS A 114 -21.64 17.81 -7.92
CA CYS A 114 -21.15 18.14 -6.58
C CYS A 114 -19.70 18.64 -6.61
N ASP A 115 -19.51 19.97 -6.48
CA ASP A 115 -18.18 20.58 -6.47
C ASP A 115 -17.36 20.26 -5.20
N GLU A 116 -18.01 19.81 -4.13
CA GLU A 116 -17.32 19.27 -2.95
C GLU A 116 -16.62 17.96 -3.28
N PHE A 117 -17.32 16.98 -3.88
CA PHE A 117 -16.72 15.70 -4.26
C PHE A 117 -15.62 15.86 -5.32
N LYS A 118 -15.76 16.81 -6.26
CA LYS A 118 -14.68 17.13 -7.23
C LYS A 118 -13.41 17.61 -6.53
N ARG A 119 -13.54 18.53 -5.58
CA ARG A 119 -12.40 19.05 -4.80
C ARG A 119 -11.77 17.95 -3.97
N GLU A 120 -12.58 17.17 -3.27
CA GLU A 120 -12.09 16.07 -2.43
C GLU A 120 -11.36 14.98 -3.25
N VAL A 121 -11.87 14.59 -4.42
CA VAL A 121 -11.16 13.68 -5.35
C VAL A 121 -9.81 14.25 -5.77
N SER A 122 -9.73 15.55 -6.04
CA SER A 122 -8.47 16.22 -6.39
C SER A 122 -7.48 16.23 -5.22
N ASP A 123 -7.96 16.54 -4.02
CA ASP A 123 -7.14 16.59 -2.80
C ASP A 123 -6.61 15.21 -2.43
N LEU A 124 -7.45 14.17 -2.50
CA LEU A 124 -7.06 12.79 -2.28
C LEU A 124 -6.03 12.31 -3.31
N LYS A 125 -6.18 12.71 -4.58
CA LYS A 125 -5.21 12.39 -5.63
C LYS A 125 -3.84 13.03 -5.34
N ASN A 126 -3.83 14.30 -4.92
CA ASN A 126 -2.60 14.98 -4.52
C ASN A 126 -1.98 14.35 -3.27
N GLY A 127 -2.79 13.99 -2.28
CA GLY A 127 -2.34 13.29 -1.08
C GLY A 127 -1.74 11.91 -1.41
N LEU A 128 -2.34 11.15 -2.32
CA LEU A 128 -1.78 9.88 -2.80
C LEU A 128 -0.42 10.08 -3.49
N ALA A 129 -0.27 11.12 -4.30
CA ALA A 129 1.03 11.44 -4.93
C ALA A 129 2.11 11.71 -3.87
N GLN A 130 1.80 12.53 -2.86
CA GLN A 130 2.72 12.84 -1.76
C GLN A 130 3.10 11.60 -0.95
N VAL A 131 2.16 10.68 -0.71
CA VAL A 131 2.47 9.44 0.02
C VAL A 131 3.33 8.50 -0.82
N MET A 132 3.13 8.43 -2.14
CA MET A 132 4.01 7.67 -3.02
C MET A 132 5.44 8.24 -3.06
N GLU A 133 5.60 9.56 -3.00
CA GLU A 133 6.90 10.22 -2.85
C GLU A 133 7.56 9.80 -1.52
N LYS A 134 6.84 9.87 -0.40
CA LYS A 134 7.36 9.40 0.91
C LYS A 134 7.81 7.94 0.90
N ILE A 135 7.07 7.06 0.23
CA ILE A 135 7.46 5.65 0.07
C ILE A 135 8.73 5.55 -0.76
N THR A 136 8.84 6.31 -1.84
CA THR A 136 10.02 6.33 -2.72
C THR A 136 11.25 6.81 -1.95
N ASP A 137 11.14 7.92 -1.23
CA ASP A 137 12.22 8.48 -0.41
C ASP A 137 12.67 7.46 0.66
N ALA A 138 11.72 6.83 1.36
CA ALA A 138 12.06 5.83 2.38
C ALA A 138 12.68 4.55 1.78
N MET A 139 12.31 4.19 0.54
CA MET A 139 12.96 3.10 -0.21
C MET A 139 14.38 3.47 -0.67
N GLU A 140 14.66 4.74 -0.92
CA GLU A 140 16.02 5.23 -1.20
C GLU A 140 16.89 5.23 0.06
N ASP A 141 16.36 5.73 1.19
CA ASP A 141 17.00 5.61 2.50
C ASP A 141 17.34 4.13 2.79
N MET A 142 16.39 3.22 2.56
CA MET A 142 16.59 1.78 2.76
C MET A 142 17.73 1.21 1.91
N LYS A 143 17.88 1.65 0.65
CA LYS A 143 19.00 1.22 -0.20
C LYS A 143 20.32 1.66 0.42
N TYR A 144 20.44 2.92 0.81
CA TYR A 144 21.65 3.45 1.42
C TYR A 144 22.04 2.70 2.70
N GLU A 145 21.09 2.48 3.60
CA GLU A 145 21.33 1.75 4.86
C GLU A 145 21.71 0.27 4.66
N THR A 146 21.46 -0.27 3.46
CA THR A 146 21.73 -1.68 3.12
C THR A 146 22.94 -1.87 2.19
N GLU A 147 23.62 -0.81 1.75
CA GLU A 147 24.79 -0.88 0.85
C GLU A 147 26.01 -1.64 1.43
N GLY A 148 26.00 -2.00 2.72
CA GLY A 148 27.06 -2.76 3.38
C GLY A 148 26.59 -4.02 4.11
N LEU A 149 25.37 -4.50 3.81
CA LEU A 149 24.79 -5.73 4.36
C LEU A 149 25.21 -6.95 3.53
#